data_AF-A0A5B1QKC7-F1
#
_entry.id   AF-A0A5B1QKC7-F1
#
_cell.length_a   1.000
_cell.length_b   1.000
_cell.length_c   1.000
_cell.angle_alpha   90.00
_cell.angle_beta   90.00
_cell.angle_gamma   90.00
#
_symmetry.space_group_name_H-M   'P 1'
#
loop_
_entity.id
_entity.type
_entity.pdbx_description
1 polymer ?
#
loop_
_entity_poly.entity_id
_entity_poly.type
_entity_poly.pdbx_seq_one_letter_code
_entity_poly.pdbx_strand_id
1 'polypeptide(L)'
;MSNGALTVLRQYAQKRNPSTLPPSLYFSHTDATLTIFDTFPKALFHFLVLPRPAHYQPRGLSVFDLASLRALLRKTENRERGREVLLDLRAEGARLRGVIEEEMRKRYGFVWGVWMGFHAVPSMEHLHLHVISADLCSERLKHKKHYNSFHPARGFFLPLDDVLAWYDAAPSYFDTVSQLKKSEYEPRLKEDLVCFRCERALKNMPALKAHLQEEWD
;
A
#
# COMPACT_ATOMS: atom_id res chain seq x y z
N MET A 1 2.62 5.80 -26.49
CA MET A 1 2.76 6.49 -25.19
C MET A 1 3.64 5.63 -24.33
N SER A 2 4.81 6.12 -23.89
CA SER A 2 5.82 5.23 -23.29
C SER A 2 5.32 4.60 -21.99
N ASN A 3 5.50 3.29 -21.88
CA ASN A 3 5.16 2.48 -20.72
C ASN A 3 5.97 2.85 -19.44
N GLY A 4 6.87 3.84 -19.54
CA GLY A 4 7.83 4.19 -18.49
C GLY A 4 7.22 4.82 -17.24
N ALA A 5 6.07 5.51 -17.36
CA ALA A 5 5.42 6.17 -16.23
C ALA A 5 4.86 5.19 -15.19
N LEU A 6 4.32 4.04 -15.63
CA LEU A 6 3.72 3.05 -14.73
C LEU A 6 4.77 2.24 -13.97
N THR A 7 5.97 2.07 -14.53
CA THR A 7 7.04 1.21 -13.99
C THR A 7 8.06 1.94 -13.12
N VAL A 8 7.82 3.20 -12.76
CA VAL A 8 8.83 4.01 -12.04
C VAL A 8 9.23 3.38 -10.70
N LEU A 9 8.28 2.78 -9.96
CA LEU A 9 8.57 2.08 -8.71
C LEU A 9 9.50 0.88 -8.91
N ARG A 10 9.32 0.14 -10.00
CA ARG A 10 10.24 -0.95 -10.38
C ARG A 10 11.65 -0.44 -10.58
N GLN A 11 11.82 0.70 -11.27
CA GLN A 11 13.14 1.29 -11.49
C GLN A 11 13.82 1.65 -10.17
N TYR A 12 13.06 2.19 -9.20
CA TYR A 12 13.58 2.47 -7.86
C TYR A 12 14.00 1.18 -7.14
N ALA A 13 13.14 0.16 -7.13
CA ALA A 13 13.40 -1.11 -6.46
C ALA A 13 14.57 -1.91 -7.08
N GLN A 14 14.87 -1.70 -8.37
CA GLN A 14 15.99 -2.33 -9.08
C GLN A 14 17.34 -1.63 -8.85
N LYS A 15 17.38 -0.45 -8.21
CA LYS A 15 18.66 0.22 -7.94
C LYS A 15 19.56 -0.65 -7.07
N ARG A 16 20.80 -0.87 -7.52
CA ARG A 16 21.84 -1.55 -6.75
C ARG A 16 22.13 -0.81 -5.44
N ASN A 17 22.20 0.52 -5.51
CA ASN A 17 22.36 1.39 -4.36
C ASN A 17 21.16 2.36 -4.23
N PRO A 18 20.09 1.99 -3.48
CA PRO A 18 18.90 2.82 -3.34
C PRO A 18 19.14 4.17 -2.65
N SER A 19 20.21 4.32 -1.85
CA SER A 19 20.53 5.62 -1.20
C SER A 19 20.93 6.73 -2.18
N THR A 20 21.14 6.40 -3.46
CA THR A 20 21.34 7.38 -4.54
C THR A 20 20.04 8.04 -5.01
N LEU A 21 18.88 7.57 -4.54
CA LEU A 21 17.60 8.23 -4.79
C LEU A 21 17.54 9.59 -4.07
N PRO A 22 16.77 10.56 -4.58
CA PRO A 22 16.61 11.85 -3.92
C PRO A 22 16.17 11.70 -2.45
N PRO A 23 16.69 12.50 -1.50
CA PRO A 23 16.30 12.42 -0.08
C PRO A 23 14.81 12.66 0.18
N SER A 24 14.12 13.39 -0.70
CA SER A 24 12.66 13.59 -0.65
C SER A 24 11.85 12.35 -1.02
N LEU A 25 12.50 11.32 -1.54
CA LEU A 25 11.90 10.05 -1.97
C LEU A 25 12.43 8.89 -1.14
N TYR A 26 13.74 8.81 -0.91
CA TYR A 26 14.37 7.71 -0.17
C TYR A 26 14.16 7.84 1.34
N PHE A 27 13.79 6.74 1.99
CA PHE A 27 13.76 6.65 3.45
C PHE A 27 14.79 5.64 3.97
N SER A 28 14.67 4.36 3.59
CA SER A 28 15.58 3.29 4.02
C SER A 28 15.55 2.11 3.06
N HIS A 29 16.47 1.17 3.20
CA HIS A 29 16.40 -0.11 2.51
C HIS A 29 17.08 -1.22 3.32
N THR A 30 16.69 -2.45 3.04
CA THR A 30 17.37 -3.70 3.42
C THR A 30 17.78 -4.41 2.13
N ASP A 31 18.34 -5.62 2.23
CA ASP A 31 18.54 -6.45 1.03
C ASP A 31 17.22 -6.80 0.34
N ALA A 32 16.16 -7.08 1.11
CA ALA A 32 14.86 -7.54 0.62
C ALA A 32 13.90 -6.42 0.23
N THR A 33 14.01 -5.24 0.86
CA THR A 33 13.00 -4.17 0.77
C THR A 33 13.62 -2.78 0.55
N LEU A 34 12.87 -1.91 -0.13
CA LEU A 34 13.13 -0.48 -0.27
C LEU A 34 11.93 0.29 0.27
N THR A 35 12.16 1.19 1.21
CA THR A 35 11.15 2.07 1.79
C THR A 35 11.33 3.48 1.24
N ILE A 36 10.26 4.03 0.67
CA ILE A 36 10.23 5.37 0.08
C ILE A 36 9.05 6.19 0.63
N PHE A 37 9.18 7.51 0.60
CA PHE A 37 8.05 8.43 0.77
C PHE A 37 7.14 8.37 -0.47
N ASP A 38 5.82 8.32 -0.28
CA ASP A 38 4.89 8.49 -1.40
C ASP A 38 4.96 9.95 -1.89
N THR A 39 5.20 10.15 -3.20
CA THR A 39 5.33 11.50 -3.78
C THR A 39 4.00 12.26 -3.83
N PHE A 40 2.88 11.56 -3.68
CA PHE A 40 1.52 12.09 -3.65
C PHE A 40 0.79 11.60 -2.39
N PRO A 41 1.30 11.88 -1.18
CA PRO A 41 0.83 11.23 0.05
C PRO A 41 -0.65 11.49 0.29
N LYS A 42 -1.42 10.47 0.67
CA LYS A 42 -2.87 10.59 0.92
C LYS A 42 -3.25 10.85 2.38
N ALA A 43 -2.26 10.89 3.27
CA ALA A 43 -2.36 11.15 4.70
C ALA A 43 -1.09 11.89 5.15
N LEU A 44 -1.03 12.32 6.41
CA LEU A 44 0.13 12.99 7.02
C LEU A 44 1.41 12.16 6.89
N PHE A 45 1.32 10.84 7.13
CA PHE A 45 2.40 9.89 6.91
C PHE A 45 1.97 8.89 5.85
N HIS A 46 2.69 8.82 4.74
CA HIS A 46 2.41 7.86 3.68
C HIS A 46 3.71 7.40 3.02
N PHE A 47 4.01 6.13 3.19
CA PHE A 47 5.18 5.46 2.66
C PHE A 47 4.78 4.27 1.81
N LEU A 48 5.71 3.87 0.94
CA LEU A 48 5.62 2.64 0.17
C LEU A 48 6.81 1.74 0.53
N VAL A 49 6.54 0.48 0.85
CA VAL A 49 7.58 -0.56 0.99
C VAL A 49 7.54 -1.45 -0.24
N LEU A 50 8.66 -1.51 -0.96
CA LEU A 50 8.82 -2.18 -2.25
C LEU A 50 9.73 -3.41 -2.08
N PRO A 51 9.37 -4.61 -2.58
CA PRO A 51 10.31 -5.72 -2.62
C PRO A 51 11.42 -5.45 -3.66
N ARG A 52 12.66 -5.79 -3.33
CA ARG A 52 13.82 -5.58 -4.20
C ARG A 52 14.07 -6.81 -5.08
N PRO A 53 13.99 -6.71 -6.43
CA PRO A 53 14.17 -7.86 -7.31
C PRO A 53 15.49 -8.61 -7.13
N ALA A 54 16.58 -7.90 -6.83
CA ALA A 54 17.90 -8.50 -6.61
C ALA A 54 17.92 -9.55 -5.48
N HIS A 55 17.04 -9.42 -4.48
CA HIS A 55 16.92 -10.39 -3.39
C HIS A 55 16.15 -11.66 -3.78
N TYR A 56 15.12 -11.52 -4.62
CA TYR A 56 14.17 -12.60 -4.92
C TYR A 56 14.42 -13.31 -6.26
N GLN A 57 15.10 -12.65 -7.21
CA GLN A 57 15.45 -13.27 -8.50
C GLN A 57 16.30 -14.54 -8.35
N PRO A 58 17.35 -14.57 -7.50
CA PRO A 58 18.08 -15.81 -7.21
C PRO A 58 17.22 -16.89 -6.52
N ARG A 59 16.05 -16.52 -5.97
CA ARG A 59 15.11 -17.40 -5.27
C ARG A 59 13.95 -17.86 -6.15
N GLY A 60 13.98 -17.55 -7.45
CA GLY A 60 13.00 -18.01 -8.44
C GLY A 60 11.86 -17.03 -8.73
N LEU A 61 11.84 -15.82 -8.16
CA LEU A 61 10.84 -14.79 -8.49
C LEU A 61 11.39 -13.78 -9.49
N SER A 62 10.75 -13.69 -10.65
CA SER A 62 11.07 -12.66 -11.64
C SER A 62 10.53 -11.28 -11.21
N VAL A 63 11.01 -10.23 -11.87
CA VAL A 63 10.48 -8.87 -11.69
C VAL A 63 9.00 -8.74 -12.09
N PHE A 64 8.48 -9.67 -12.91
CA PHE A 64 7.08 -9.72 -13.31
C PHE A 64 6.20 -10.36 -12.24
N ASP A 65 6.73 -11.31 -11.47
CA ASP A 65 6.03 -11.87 -10.31
C ASP A 65 5.87 -10.80 -9.22
N LEU A 66 6.82 -9.86 -9.12
CA LEU A 66 6.77 -8.70 -8.24
C LEU A 66 6.01 -7.50 -8.85
N ALA A 67 5.32 -7.64 -9.97
CA ALA A 67 4.68 -6.50 -10.65
C ALA A 67 3.44 -5.96 -9.91
N SER A 68 2.75 -6.79 -9.13
CA SER A 68 1.56 -6.42 -8.34
C SER A 68 1.22 -7.54 -7.35
N LEU A 69 0.30 -7.29 -6.41
CA LEU A 69 -0.18 -8.35 -5.51
C LEU A 69 -0.78 -9.52 -6.30
N ARG A 70 -1.61 -9.22 -7.31
CA ARG A 70 -2.19 -10.24 -8.19
C ARG A 70 -1.14 -11.08 -8.90
N ALA A 71 -0.06 -10.47 -9.38
CA ALA A 71 1.01 -11.18 -10.07
C ALA A 71 1.75 -12.13 -9.11
N LEU A 72 2.00 -11.68 -7.88
CA LEU A 72 2.66 -12.45 -6.83
C LEU A 72 1.83 -13.68 -6.45
N LEU A 73 0.51 -13.52 -6.29
CA LEU A 73 -0.39 -14.57 -5.80
C LEU A 73 -0.78 -15.61 -6.87
N ARG A 74 -0.64 -15.30 -8.17
CA ARG A 74 -1.20 -16.12 -9.26
C ARG A 74 -0.51 -17.47 -9.46
N LYS A 75 0.79 -17.58 -9.15
CA LYS A 75 1.59 -18.77 -9.47
C LYS A 75 1.63 -19.72 -8.28
N THR A 76 0.91 -20.84 -8.39
CA THR A 76 0.89 -21.91 -7.37
C THR A 76 2.29 -22.45 -7.07
N GLU A 77 3.13 -22.60 -8.09
CA GLU A 77 4.54 -23.02 -7.98
C GLU A 77 5.40 -22.08 -7.10
N ASN A 78 5.01 -20.81 -7.02
CA ASN A 78 5.73 -19.77 -6.28
C ASN A 78 5.00 -19.32 -5.01
N ARG A 79 3.95 -20.04 -4.58
CA ARG A 79 3.09 -19.63 -3.47
C ARG A 79 3.89 -19.33 -2.20
N GLU A 80 4.73 -20.27 -1.74
CA GLU A 80 5.54 -20.05 -0.54
C GLU A 80 6.54 -18.90 -0.70
N ARG A 81 7.13 -18.71 -1.88
CA ARG A 81 7.99 -17.56 -2.16
C ARG A 81 7.22 -16.24 -2.15
N GLY A 82 5.97 -16.25 -2.63
CA GLY A 82 5.06 -15.12 -2.50
C GLY A 82 4.77 -14.78 -1.03
N ARG A 83 4.58 -15.81 -0.19
CA ARG A 83 4.41 -15.64 1.25
C ARG A 83 5.64 -15.02 1.91
N GLU A 84 6.85 -15.48 1.55
CA GLU A 84 8.11 -14.91 2.02
C GLU A 84 8.21 -13.41 1.70
N VAL A 85 7.91 -13.00 0.47
CA VAL A 85 7.88 -11.57 0.08
C VAL A 85 6.94 -10.77 1.00
N LEU A 86 5.74 -11.29 1.26
CA LEU A 86 4.76 -10.61 2.12
C LEU A 86 5.22 -10.53 3.58
N LEU A 87 5.93 -11.54 4.08
CA LEU A 87 6.51 -11.53 5.43
C LEU A 87 7.65 -10.52 5.58
N ASP A 88 8.51 -10.40 4.57
CA ASP A 88 9.58 -9.38 4.54
C ASP A 88 8.98 -7.96 4.50
N LEU A 89 7.92 -7.76 3.70
CA LEU A 89 7.16 -6.50 3.68
C LEU A 89 6.49 -6.23 5.03
N ARG A 90 5.96 -7.25 5.71
CA ARG A 90 5.37 -7.12 7.05
C ARG A 90 6.39 -6.69 8.09
N ALA A 91 7.56 -7.31 8.10
CA ALA A 91 8.63 -6.97 9.05
C ALA A 91 9.08 -5.52 8.88
N GLU A 92 9.34 -5.08 7.65
CA GLU A 92 9.73 -3.69 7.37
C GLU A 92 8.57 -2.71 7.63
N GLY A 93 7.34 -3.08 7.30
CA GLY A 93 6.14 -2.28 7.61
C GLY A 93 5.92 -2.09 9.11
N ALA A 94 6.12 -3.13 9.92
CA ALA A 94 6.03 -3.06 11.38
C ALA A 94 7.12 -2.15 11.97
N ARG A 95 8.35 -2.26 11.48
CA ARG A 95 9.45 -1.35 11.86
C ARG A 95 9.09 0.10 11.52
N LEU A 96 8.60 0.33 10.30
CA LEU A 96 8.20 1.66 9.82
C LEU A 96 7.03 2.24 10.61
N ARG A 97 6.03 1.42 10.97
CA ARG A 97 4.95 1.83 11.88
C ARG A 97 5.50 2.39 13.19
N GLY A 98 6.44 1.70 13.82
CA GLY A 98 7.07 2.19 15.07
C GLY A 98 7.77 3.54 14.89
N VAL A 99 8.40 3.79 13.74
CA VAL A 99 8.99 5.10 13.42
C VAL A 99 7.92 6.17 13.23
N ILE A 100 6.84 5.86 12.52
CA ILE A 100 5.71 6.79 12.32
C ILE A 100 5.09 7.16 13.67
N GLU A 101 4.80 6.18 14.52
CA GLU A 101 4.21 6.42 15.85
C GLU A 101 5.10 7.29 16.73
N GLU A 102 6.42 7.11 16.65
CA GLU A 102 7.37 7.96 17.37
C GLU A 102 7.36 9.41 16.84
N GLU A 103 7.31 9.60 15.53
CA GLU A 103 7.15 10.93 14.93
C GLU A 103 5.79 11.56 15.27
N MET A 104 4.72 10.75 15.38
CA MET A 104 3.41 11.20 15.83
C MET A 104 3.48 11.75 17.26
N ARG A 105 4.08 11.00 18.20
CA ARG A 105 4.28 11.47 19.59
C ARG A 105 5.08 12.75 19.65
N LYS A 106 6.19 12.84 18.91
CA LYS A 106 7.07 14.01 18.93
C LYS A 106 6.41 15.27 18.39
N ARG A 107 5.63 15.15 17.30
CA ARG A 107 5.07 16.32 16.58
C ARG A 107 3.67 16.71 17.07
N TYR A 108 2.88 15.74 17.52
CA TYR A 108 1.46 15.92 17.83
C TYR A 108 1.10 15.55 19.28
N GLY A 109 1.99 14.88 20.02
CA GLY A 109 1.75 14.51 21.42
C GLY A 109 0.88 13.27 21.63
N PHE A 110 0.35 12.68 20.57
CA PHE A 110 -0.45 11.44 20.61
C PHE A 110 -0.23 10.59 19.35
N VAL A 111 -0.74 9.35 19.38
CA VAL A 111 -0.61 8.37 18.29
C VAL A 111 -2.01 8.03 17.77
N TRP A 112 -2.15 7.88 16.46
CA TRP A 112 -3.35 7.37 15.81
C TRP A 112 -3.04 6.17 14.91
N GLY A 113 -4.08 5.56 14.35
CA GLY A 113 -3.94 4.32 13.58
C GLY A 113 -2.98 4.45 12.39
N VAL A 114 -2.23 3.37 12.13
CA VAL A 114 -1.39 3.23 10.93
C VAL A 114 -1.79 1.95 10.20
N TRP A 115 -2.29 2.10 8.98
CA TRP A 115 -2.73 1.00 8.13
C TRP A 115 -1.58 0.47 7.28
N MET A 116 -1.56 -0.85 7.10
CA MET A 116 -0.62 -1.55 6.23
C MET A 116 -1.40 -2.45 5.28
N GLY A 117 -1.26 -2.22 3.98
CA GLY A 117 -2.02 -3.00 3.00
C GLY A 117 -1.74 -2.63 1.56
N PHE A 118 -2.49 -3.27 0.66
CA PHE A 118 -2.36 -3.13 -0.78
C PHE A 118 -3.64 -2.60 -1.38
N HIS A 119 -3.53 -1.88 -2.49
CA HIS A 119 -4.67 -1.73 -3.37
C HIS A 119 -4.90 -3.03 -4.15
N ALA A 120 -6.14 -3.53 -4.18
CA ALA A 120 -6.52 -4.71 -4.96
C ALA A 120 -6.17 -4.56 -6.45
N VAL A 121 -6.36 -3.34 -6.98
CA VAL A 121 -5.94 -2.95 -8.33
C VAL A 121 -4.98 -1.76 -8.21
N PRO A 122 -3.65 -1.97 -8.36
CA PRO A 122 -2.69 -0.89 -8.15
C PRO A 122 -2.69 0.12 -9.31
N SER A 123 -2.37 1.37 -9.00
CA SER A 123 -2.23 2.46 -9.98
C SER A 123 -0.85 2.52 -10.64
N MET A 124 0.16 1.92 -10.00
CA MET A 124 1.53 1.79 -10.49
C MET A 124 1.95 0.33 -10.53
N GLU A 125 2.83 -0.02 -11.46
CA GLU A 125 3.44 -1.33 -11.54
C GLU A 125 4.62 -1.43 -10.57
N HIS A 126 4.87 -2.65 -10.10
CA HIS A 126 5.70 -3.04 -8.96
C HIS A 126 4.89 -3.11 -7.67
N LEU A 127 4.95 -4.25 -6.98
CA LEU A 127 4.30 -4.48 -5.70
C LEU A 127 4.75 -3.41 -4.70
N HIS A 128 3.80 -2.83 -3.98
CA HIS A 128 4.07 -1.83 -2.96
C HIS A 128 3.09 -1.98 -1.82
N LEU A 129 3.61 -2.21 -0.62
CA LEU A 129 2.83 -2.12 0.61
C LEU A 129 2.68 -0.64 0.96
N HIS A 130 1.45 -0.17 1.05
CA HIS A 130 1.16 1.14 1.64
C HIS A 130 1.32 1.02 3.15
N VAL A 131 2.12 1.92 3.74
CA VAL A 131 2.16 2.17 5.18
C VAL A 131 1.71 3.61 5.38
N ILE A 132 0.47 3.78 5.81
CA ILE A 132 -0.25 5.04 5.76
C ILE A 132 -0.93 5.32 7.10
N SER A 133 -0.82 6.55 7.59
CA SER A 133 -1.54 6.98 8.79
C SER A 133 -3.04 7.15 8.49
N ALA A 134 -3.88 6.83 9.47
CA ALA A 134 -5.33 6.71 9.29
C ALA A 134 -6.04 8.05 9.09
N ASP A 135 -5.38 9.19 9.30
CA ASP A 135 -5.98 10.53 9.22
C ASP A 135 -6.58 10.84 7.84
N LEU A 136 -5.95 10.37 6.76
CA LEU A 136 -6.28 10.73 5.39
C LEU A 136 -6.36 12.27 5.17
N CYS A 137 -5.62 13.05 5.96
CA CYS A 137 -5.53 14.50 5.86
C CYS A 137 -4.35 14.87 4.94
N SER A 138 -4.66 15.19 3.69
CA SER A 138 -3.64 15.64 2.72
C SER A 138 -4.22 16.48 1.59
N GLU A 139 -3.42 17.45 1.14
CA GLU A 139 -3.68 18.22 -0.09
C GLU A 139 -3.66 17.38 -1.36
N ARG A 140 -3.05 16.19 -1.34
CA ARG A 140 -3.06 15.25 -2.48
C ARG A 140 -4.26 14.29 -2.45
N LEU A 141 -5.07 14.27 -1.38
CA LEU A 141 -6.34 13.55 -1.34
C LEU A 141 -7.45 14.31 -2.10
N LYS A 142 -7.34 14.36 -3.43
CA LYS A 142 -8.16 15.24 -4.28
C LYS A 142 -9.48 14.66 -4.79
N HIS A 143 -9.56 13.35 -4.99
CA HIS A 143 -10.67 12.73 -5.71
C HIS A 143 -11.33 11.64 -4.89
N LYS A 144 -12.62 11.41 -5.13
CA LYS A 144 -13.43 10.34 -4.49
C LYS A 144 -12.71 8.98 -4.52
N LYS A 145 -12.14 8.63 -5.69
CA LYS A 145 -11.36 7.38 -5.84
C LYS A 145 -10.11 7.31 -4.94
N HIS A 146 -9.48 8.44 -4.60
CA HIS A 146 -8.32 8.43 -3.71
C HIS A 146 -8.75 8.11 -2.28
N TYR A 147 -9.88 8.64 -1.82
CA TYR A 147 -10.39 8.34 -0.49
C TYR A 147 -10.91 6.90 -0.42
N ASN A 148 -11.80 6.52 -1.35
CA ASN A 148 -12.40 5.20 -1.37
C ASN A 148 -11.38 4.07 -1.57
N SER A 149 -10.22 4.33 -2.18
CA SER A 149 -9.17 3.31 -2.32
C SER A 149 -8.48 2.95 -1.01
N PHE A 150 -8.50 3.84 0.00
CA PHE A 150 -7.93 3.61 1.34
C PHE A 150 -9.00 3.36 2.41
N HIS A 151 -10.28 3.53 2.10
CA HIS A 151 -11.34 3.33 3.07
C HIS A 151 -11.40 1.84 3.50
N PRO A 152 -11.18 1.52 4.79
CA PRO A 152 -11.02 0.13 5.24
C PRO A 152 -12.25 -0.74 4.97
N ALA A 153 -13.47 -0.21 5.19
CA ALA A 153 -14.71 -0.97 4.94
C ALA A 153 -15.08 -1.16 3.46
N ARG A 154 -14.42 -0.48 2.50
CA ARG A 154 -14.78 -0.59 1.07
C ARG A 154 -14.14 -1.80 0.43
N GLY A 155 -13.13 -2.42 1.05
CA GLY A 155 -12.43 -3.61 0.58
C GLY A 155 -11.65 -3.43 -0.73
N PHE A 156 -11.39 -2.19 -1.16
CA PHE A 156 -10.39 -1.91 -2.19
C PHE A 156 -8.97 -1.90 -1.59
N PHE A 157 -8.84 -1.40 -0.36
CA PHE A 157 -7.66 -1.56 0.46
C PHE A 157 -7.70 -2.93 1.12
N LEU A 158 -6.69 -3.75 0.85
CA LEU A 158 -6.53 -5.11 1.37
C LEU A 158 -5.49 -5.08 2.50
N PRO A 159 -5.91 -5.24 3.77
CA PRO A 159 -4.96 -5.33 4.88
C PRO A 159 -3.93 -6.44 4.66
N LEU A 160 -2.68 -6.16 4.99
CA LEU A 160 -1.58 -7.12 4.81
C LEU A 160 -1.82 -8.43 5.55
N ASP A 161 -2.34 -8.35 6.79
CA ASP A 161 -2.60 -9.52 7.61
C ASP A 161 -3.74 -10.39 7.02
N ASP A 162 -4.75 -9.78 6.38
CA ASP A 162 -5.81 -10.52 5.69
C ASP A 162 -5.27 -11.27 4.47
N VAL A 163 -4.38 -10.62 3.70
CA VAL A 163 -3.72 -11.24 2.54
C VAL A 163 -2.84 -12.42 2.98
N LEU A 164 -2.15 -12.29 4.11
CA LEU A 164 -1.36 -13.39 4.69
C LEU A 164 -2.26 -14.54 5.16
N ALA A 165 -3.40 -14.24 5.79
CA ALA A 165 -4.35 -15.25 6.24
C ALA A 165 -4.97 -16.07 5.09
N TRP A 166 -4.97 -15.56 3.85
CA TRP A 166 -5.40 -16.34 2.69
C TRP A 166 -4.57 -17.61 2.48
N TYR A 167 -3.29 -17.59 2.84
CA TYR A 167 -2.40 -18.77 2.72
C TYR A 167 -2.80 -19.91 3.65
N ASP A 168 -3.45 -19.59 4.76
CA ASP A 168 -3.89 -20.57 5.77
C ASP A 168 -5.32 -21.06 5.51
N ALA A 169 -6.00 -20.52 4.49
CA ALA A 169 -7.35 -20.90 4.08
C ALA A 169 -7.36 -22.12 3.15
N ALA A 170 -8.57 -22.62 2.84
CA ALA A 170 -8.74 -23.68 1.85
C ALA A 170 -8.15 -23.26 0.49
N PRO A 171 -7.47 -24.16 -0.26
CA PRO A 171 -6.86 -23.81 -1.54
C PRO A 171 -7.82 -23.15 -2.54
N SER A 172 -9.07 -23.62 -2.60
CA SER A 172 -10.11 -23.05 -3.47
C SER A 172 -10.49 -21.61 -3.10
N TYR A 173 -10.42 -21.27 -1.81
CA TYR A 173 -10.64 -19.90 -1.36
C TYR A 173 -9.49 -19.00 -1.79
N PHE A 174 -8.23 -19.42 -1.56
CA PHE A 174 -7.05 -18.70 -2.03
C PHE A 174 -7.10 -18.44 -3.54
N ASP A 175 -7.40 -19.47 -4.33
CA ASP A 175 -7.47 -19.38 -5.79
C ASP A 175 -8.58 -18.44 -6.25
N THR A 176 -9.62 -18.22 -5.43
CA THR A 176 -10.69 -17.27 -5.71
C THR A 176 -10.25 -15.84 -5.40
N VAL A 177 -9.78 -15.59 -4.18
CA VAL A 177 -9.44 -14.24 -3.71
C VAL A 177 -8.19 -13.67 -4.38
N SER A 178 -7.23 -14.52 -4.78
CA SER A 178 -6.00 -14.11 -5.48
C SER A 178 -6.23 -13.60 -6.90
N GLN A 179 -7.42 -13.82 -7.49
CA GLN A 179 -7.70 -13.37 -8.86
C GLN A 179 -7.73 -11.84 -8.98
N LEU A 180 -8.11 -11.15 -7.90
CA LEU A 180 -8.15 -9.68 -7.80
C LEU A 180 -8.69 -9.01 -9.08
N LYS A 181 -9.89 -9.45 -9.50
CA LYS A 181 -10.45 -9.02 -10.79
C LYS A 181 -10.84 -7.55 -10.73
N LYS A 182 -10.35 -6.76 -11.69
CA LYS A 182 -10.66 -5.32 -11.77
C LYS A 182 -12.17 -5.02 -11.73
N SER A 183 -12.97 -5.85 -12.39
CA SER A 183 -14.44 -5.74 -12.43
C SER A 183 -15.10 -5.83 -11.05
N GLU A 184 -14.49 -6.50 -10.08
CA GLU A 184 -15.03 -6.66 -8.72
C GLU A 184 -14.62 -5.51 -7.78
N TYR A 185 -13.49 -4.86 -8.05
CA TYR A 185 -12.90 -3.85 -7.16
C TYR A 185 -13.09 -2.41 -7.65
N GLU A 186 -12.94 -2.14 -8.95
CA GLU A 186 -13.04 -0.77 -9.49
C GLU A 186 -14.40 -0.08 -9.26
N PRO A 187 -15.56 -0.78 -9.25
CA PRO A 187 -16.84 -0.16 -8.90
C PRO A 187 -16.85 0.47 -7.49
N ARG A 188 -16.13 -0.14 -6.52
CA ARG A 188 -16.06 0.33 -5.13
C ARG A 188 -15.49 1.74 -5.00
N LEU A 189 -14.63 2.13 -5.95
CA LEU A 189 -14.04 3.48 -5.98
C LEU A 189 -15.06 4.58 -6.29
N LYS A 190 -16.23 4.23 -6.84
CA LYS A 190 -17.29 5.17 -7.23
C LYS A 190 -18.37 5.35 -6.17
N GLU A 191 -18.36 4.51 -5.13
CA GLU A 191 -19.30 4.56 -4.02
C GLU A 191 -19.31 5.93 -3.33
N ASP A 192 -20.36 6.16 -2.53
CA ASP A 192 -20.54 7.43 -1.83
C ASP A 192 -19.46 7.67 -0.78
N LEU A 193 -19.15 8.95 -0.58
CA LEU A 193 -18.17 9.36 0.41
C LEU A 193 -18.81 9.18 1.79
N VAL A 194 -18.29 8.23 2.54
CA VAL A 194 -18.70 7.96 3.92
C VAL A 194 -17.47 8.01 4.79
N CYS A 195 -17.53 8.69 5.94
CA CYS A 195 -16.43 8.74 6.88
C CYS A 195 -16.13 7.33 7.41
N PHE A 196 -14.86 6.91 7.35
CA PHE A 196 -14.45 5.59 7.80
C PHE A 196 -14.49 5.42 9.33
N ARG A 197 -14.66 6.51 10.08
CA ARG A 197 -14.76 6.51 11.55
C ARG A 197 -16.19 6.55 12.05
N CYS A 198 -16.96 7.56 11.61
CA CYS A 198 -18.29 7.84 12.15
C CYS A 198 -19.44 7.50 11.19
N GLU A 199 -19.14 6.93 10.02
CA GLU A 199 -20.12 6.50 9.02
C GLU A 199 -21.01 7.62 8.45
N ARG A 200 -20.69 8.88 8.74
CA ARG A 200 -21.38 10.03 8.16
C ARG A 200 -21.23 10.04 6.64
N ALA A 201 -22.32 10.24 5.91
CA ALA A 201 -22.27 10.49 4.47
C ALA A 201 -21.90 11.95 4.17
N LEU A 202 -20.98 12.15 3.21
CA LEU A 202 -20.45 13.45 2.81
C LEU A 202 -20.80 13.72 1.35
N LYS A 203 -21.31 14.92 1.06
CA LYS A 203 -21.79 15.30 -0.27
C LYS A 203 -20.69 15.41 -1.33
N ASN A 204 -19.45 15.75 -0.95
CA ASN A 204 -18.34 15.97 -1.86
C ASN A 204 -16.98 15.91 -1.15
N MET A 205 -15.89 15.89 -1.93
CA MET A 205 -14.52 15.83 -1.40
C MET A 205 -14.17 17.01 -0.49
N PRO A 206 -14.52 18.27 -0.78
CA PRO A 206 -14.28 19.38 0.15
C PRO A 206 -14.94 19.17 1.52
N ALA A 207 -16.21 18.75 1.55
CA ALA A 207 -16.91 18.48 2.80
C ALA A 207 -16.27 17.32 3.58
N LEU A 208 -15.83 16.28 2.88
CA LEU A 208 -15.09 15.18 3.50
C LEU A 208 -13.74 15.63 4.06
N LYS A 209 -12.94 16.40 3.30
CA LYS A 209 -11.66 16.90 3.78
C LYS A 209 -11.81 17.78 5.02
N ALA A 210 -12.79 18.68 5.01
CA ALA A 210 -13.11 19.52 6.17
C ALA A 210 -13.48 18.64 7.38
N HIS A 211 -14.37 17.66 7.18
CA HIS A 211 -14.76 16.73 8.24
C HIS A 211 -13.59 15.90 8.81
N LEU A 212 -12.66 15.45 7.96
CA LEU A 212 -11.47 14.71 8.42
C LEU A 212 -10.50 15.62 9.19
N GLN A 213 -10.44 16.91 8.84
CA GLN A 213 -9.58 17.91 9.46
C GLN A 213 -10.10 18.36 10.84
N GLU A 214 -11.42 18.44 11.03
CA GLU A 214 -12.07 18.80 12.31
C GLU A 214 -11.61 17.95 13.51
N GLU A 215 -11.08 16.76 13.25
CA GLU A 215 -10.57 15.84 14.29
C GLU A 215 -9.16 16.21 14.79
N TRP A 216 -8.50 17.18 14.15
CA TRP A 216 -7.13 17.64 14.45
C TRP A 216 -7.07 19.08 14.96
N ASP A 217 -8.19 19.80 14.90
CA ASP A 217 -8.34 21.20 15.32
C ASP A 217 -8.93 21.26 16.74
#